data_AF-U6L7H1-F1
#
_entry.id   AF-U6L7H1-F1
#
_cell.length_a   1.000
_cell.length_b   1.000
_cell.length_c   1.000
_cell.angle_alpha   90.00
_cell.angle_beta   90.00
_cell.angle_gamma   90.00
#
_symmetry.space_group_name_H-M   'P 1'
#
loop_
_entity.id
_entity.type
_entity.pdbx_description
1 polymer ?
#
loop_
_entity_poly.entity_id
_entity_poly.type
_entity_poly.pdbx_seq_one_letter_code
_entity_poly.pdbx_strand_id
1 'polypeptide(L)' 'EEPGVTQIKSDRNKTEAFAEAIRRATGSQPWVGVVDFSGYKPHQIEASLEGLGEGFGVYVYISTDSVYEVSDSNL' A
#
# COMPACT_ATOMS: atom_id res chain seq x y z
N GLU A 1 -24.01 14.20 -3.60
CA GLU A 1 -22.67 14.78 -3.75
C GLU A 1 -21.81 13.75 -4.48
N GLU A 2 -20.96 14.19 -5.40
CA GLU A 2 -19.98 13.28 -6.00
C GLU A 2 -18.90 12.97 -4.96
N PRO A 3 -18.36 11.74 -4.91
CA PRO A 3 -17.28 11.41 -3.99
C PRO A 3 -16.06 12.29 -4.28
N GLY A 4 -15.56 12.98 -3.25
CA GLY A 4 -14.29 13.70 -3.34
C GLY A 4 -13.13 12.73 -3.55
N VAL A 5 -12.25 13.03 -4.50
CA VAL A 5 -11.05 12.22 -4.78
C VAL A 5 -9.80 13.03 -4.48
N THR A 6 -8.92 12.47 -3.64
CA THR A 6 -7.57 12.99 -3.41
C THR A 6 -6.57 12.12 -4.16
N GLN A 7 -5.77 12.73 -5.02
CA GLN A 7 -4.72 12.03 -5.78
C GLN A 7 -3.34 12.31 -5.19
N ILE A 8 -2.54 11.26 -5.08
CA ILE A 8 -1.18 11.34 -4.55
C ILE A 8 -0.25 10.62 -5.51
N LYS A 9 0.82 11.31 -5.91
CA LYS A 9 1.86 10.76 -6.76
C LYS A 9 3.10 10.50 -5.93
N SER A 10 3.45 9.23 -5.74
CA SER A 10 4.68 8.82 -5.08
C SER A 10 5.23 7.55 -5.72
N ASP A 11 6.53 7.30 -5.54
CA ASP A 11 7.22 6.11 -6.00
C ASP A 11 7.48 5.20 -4.80
N ARG A 12 6.89 4.01 -4.82
CA ARG A 12 6.95 3.07 -3.70
C ARG A 12 8.34 2.46 -3.48
N ASN A 13 9.24 2.53 -4.47
CA ASN A 13 10.64 2.13 -4.28
C ASN A 13 11.43 3.18 -3.49
N LYS A 14 10.89 4.39 -3.31
CA LYS A 14 11.44 5.43 -2.43
C LYS A 14 10.69 5.37 -1.09
N THR A 15 10.91 4.28 -0.35
CA THR A 15 10.09 3.86 0.81
C THR A 15 9.81 4.99 1.81
N GLU A 16 10.81 5.76 2.21
CA GLU A 16 10.65 6.89 3.14
C GLU A 16 9.73 7.99 2.58
N ALA A 17 9.98 8.42 1.33
CA ALA A 17 9.17 9.44 0.66
C ALA A 17 7.75 8.94 0.38
N PHE A 18 7.58 7.65 0.15
CA PHE A 18 6.29 7.01 0.01
C PHE A 18 5.51 6.99 1.33
N ALA A 19 6.13 6.52 2.42
CA ALA A 19 5.52 6.49 3.74
C ALA A 19 5.07 7.89 4.18
N GLU A 20 5.90 8.91 3.97
CA GLU A 20 5.55 10.30 4.26
C GLU A 20 4.37 10.81 3.41
N ALA A 21 4.32 10.45 2.12
CA ALA A 21 3.20 10.82 1.25
C ALA A 21 1.87 10.20 1.72
N ILE A 22 1.90 8.93 2.12
CA ILE A 22 0.74 8.23 2.70
C ILE A 22 0.34 8.84 4.04
N ARG A 23 1.29 9.18 4.90
CA ARG A 23 1.01 9.83 6.18
C ARG A 23 0.29 11.17 6.01
N ARG A 24 0.72 11.97 5.03
CA ARG A 24 0.05 13.23 4.66
C ARG A 24 -1.34 13.00 4.08
N ALA A 25 -1.53 11.92 3.32
CA ALA A 25 -2.82 11.51 2.76
C ALA A 25 -3.85 11.23 3.86
N THR A 26 -3.42 10.44 4.84
CA THR A 26 -4.23 9.99 5.97
C THR A 26 -4.60 11.17 6.85
N GLY A 27 -3.65 12.08 7.11
CA GLY A 27 -3.90 13.27 7.91
C GLY A 27 -4.48 12.91 9.28
N SER A 28 -5.59 13.54 9.66
CA SER A 28 -6.32 13.26 10.91
C SER A 28 -7.52 12.34 10.75
N GLN A 29 -7.87 11.94 9.53
CA GLN A 29 -9.04 11.10 9.26
C GLN A 29 -8.59 9.69 8.85
N PRO A 30 -8.82 8.67 9.70
CA PRO A 30 -8.42 7.31 9.39
C PRO A 30 -9.22 6.76 8.21
N TRP A 31 -8.57 5.93 7.40
CA TRP A 31 -9.20 5.20 6.31
C TRP A 31 -10.08 4.08 6.87
N VAL A 32 -11.30 3.92 6.35
CA VAL A 32 -12.12 2.74 6.70
C VAL A 32 -11.45 1.47 6.19
N GLY A 33 -10.83 1.54 5.00
CA GLY A 33 -10.04 0.45 4.46
C GLY A 33 -9.04 0.92 3.41
N VAL A 34 -7.98 0.14 3.25
CA VAL A 34 -6.93 0.33 2.25
C VAL A 34 -6.90 -0.90 1.35
N VAL A 35 -6.93 -0.68 0.03
CA VAL A 35 -6.78 -1.74 -0.97
C VAL A 35 -5.46 -1.54 -1.68
N ASP A 36 -4.53 -2.48 -1.49
CA ASP A 36 -3.19 -2.43 -2.07
C ASP A 36 -3.03 -3.44 -3.20
N PHE A 37 -2.89 -2.92 -4.42
CA PHE A 37 -2.71 -3.68 -5.66
C PHE A 37 -1.36 -3.39 -6.34
N SER A 38 -0.42 -2.75 -5.62
CA SER A 38 0.86 -2.30 -6.20
C SER A 38 2.09 -2.59 -5.33
N GLY A 39 1.93 -3.20 -4.16
CA GLY A 39 3.05 -3.79 -3.41
C GLY A 39 3.43 -5.14 -4.01
N TYR A 40 4.71 -5.32 -4.35
CA TYR A 40 5.26 -6.57 -4.90
C TYR A 40 6.42 -7.12 -4.07
N LYS A 41 7.01 -6.31 -3.20
CA LYS A 41 8.16 -6.67 -2.36
C LYS A 41 7.86 -6.37 -0.88
N PRO A 42 8.42 -7.11 0.07
CA PRO A 42 8.17 -6.88 1.51
C PRO A 42 8.35 -5.42 1.95
N HIS A 43 9.46 -4.77 1.57
CA HIS A 43 9.73 -3.37 1.93
C HIS A 43 8.70 -2.36 1.40
N GLN A 44 7.99 -2.69 0.32
CA GLN A 44 6.94 -1.83 -0.24
C GLN A 44 5.66 -1.89 0.60
N ILE A 45 5.38 -3.05 1.19
CA ILE A 45 4.25 -3.25 2.10
C ILE A 45 4.57 -2.58 3.44
N GLU A 46 5.79 -2.79 3.95
CA GLU A 46 6.29 -2.13 5.17
C GLU A 46 6.18 -0.60 5.08
N ALA A 47 6.62 0.01 3.98
CA ALA A 47 6.49 1.46 3.77
C ALA A 47 5.02 1.94 3.76
N SER A 48 4.10 1.10 3.30
CA SER A 48 2.66 1.43 3.32
C SER A 48 2.11 1.41 4.74
N LEU A 49 2.45 0.36 5.50
CA LEU A 49 2.04 0.22 6.90
C LEU A 49 2.67 1.30 7.79
N GLU A 50 3.92 1.69 7.54
CA GLU A 50 4.59 2.78 8.25
C GLU A 50 3.94 4.15 7.97
N GLY A 51 3.55 4.39 6.71
CA GLY A 51 2.87 5.63 6.33
C GLY A 51 1.46 5.71 6.93
N LEU A 52 0.74 4.59 6.97
CA LEU A 52 -0.60 4.50 7.52
C LEU A 52 -0.62 4.57 9.06
N GLY A 53 0.36 3.96 9.73
CA GLY A 53 0.36 3.81 11.18
C GLY A 53 -0.92 3.10 11.65
N GLU A 54 -1.63 3.70 12.62
CA GLU A 54 -2.94 3.21 13.08
C GLU A 54 -4.12 3.81 12.28
N GLY A 55 -3.84 4.57 11.23
CA GLY A 55 -4.82 5.35 10.46
C GLY A 55 -5.67 4.53 9.48
N PHE A 56 -5.93 3.25 9.74
CA PHE A 56 -6.76 2.41 8.90
C PHE A 56 -7.52 1.33 9.69
N GLY A 57 -8.72 0.97 9.24
CA GLY A 57 -9.51 -0.12 9.82
C GLY A 57 -9.14 -1.52 9.27
N VAL A 58 -9.05 -1.65 7.94
CA VAL A 58 -8.70 -2.91 7.27
C VAL A 58 -7.68 -2.67 6.16
N TYR A 59 -6.70 -3.58 6.02
CA TYR A 59 -5.74 -3.58 4.93
C TYR A 59 -5.96 -4.82 4.06
N VAL A 60 -6.37 -4.61 2.81
CA VAL A 60 -6.57 -5.67 1.82
C VAL A 60 -5.38 -5.66 0.87
N TYR A 61 -4.48 -6.61 1.03
CA TYR A 61 -3.36 -6.81 0.11
C TYR A 61 -3.77 -7.76 -1.02
N ILE A 62 -3.71 -7.29 -2.25
CA ILE A 62 -3.96 -8.08 -3.46
C ILE A 62 -2.61 -8.60 -3.96
N SER A 63 -2.33 -9.87 -3.66
CA SER A 63 -1.16 -10.58 -4.17
C SER A 63 -1.42 -11.14 -5.57
N THR A 64 -0.35 -11.58 -6.23
CA THR A 64 -0.38 -12.32 -7.50
C THR A 64 0.37 -13.64 -7.31
N ASP A 65 0.09 -14.65 -8.15
CA ASP A 65 0.87 -15.90 -8.10
C ASP A 65 2.36 -15.62 -8.27
N SER A 66 2.71 -14.61 -9.07
CA SER A 66 4.10 -14.29 -9.44
C SER A 66 4.97 -13.77 -8.29
N VAL A 67 4.40 -13.53 -7.10
CA VAL A 67 5.16 -13.19 -5.88
C VAL A 67 5.63 -14.45 -5.14
N TYR A 68 4.98 -15.58 -5.41
CA TYR A 68 5.39 -16.90 -4.97
C TYR A 68 5.99 -17.56 -6.20
N GLU A 69 7.25 -18.00 -6.19
CA GLU A 69 7.78 -18.83 -7.29
C GLU A 69 6.98 -20.14 -7.37
N VAL A 70 5.82 -20.13 -8.04
CA VAL A 70 5.00 -21.32 -8.30
C VAL A 70 4.98 -21.54 -9.79
N SER A 71 6.15 -21.88 -10.30
CA SER A 71 6.36 -22.71 -11.48
C SER A 71 7.80 -23.19 -11.42
N ASP A 72 8.14 -23.95 -10.37
CA ASP A 72 9.31 -24.81 -10.44
C ASP A 72 9.00 -25.85 -11.52
N SER A 73 9.54 -25.65 -12.72
CA SER A 73 9.22 -26.46 -13.91
C SER A 73 9.84 -27.87 -13.87
N ASN A 74 10.24 -28.34 -12.69
CA ASN A 74 10.95 -29.59 -12.44
C ASN A 74 10.21 -30.57 -11.51
N LEU A 75 8.90 -30.39 -11.29
CA LEU A 75 8.04 -31.43 -10.68
C LEU A 75 7.39 -32.32 -11.74
#